data_AF-A0A5Q2VYL6-F1
#
_entry.id   AF-A0A5Q2VYL6-F1
#
_cell.length_a   1.000
_cell.length_b   1.000
_cell.length_c   1.000
_cell.angle_alpha   90.00
_cell.angle_beta   90.00
_cell.angle_gamma   90.00
#
_symmetry.space_group_name_H-M   'P 1'
#
loop_
_entity.id
_entity.type
_entity.pdbx_description
1 polymer ?
#
loop_
_entity_poly.entity_id
_entity_poly.type
_entity_poly.pdbx_seq_one_letter_code
_entity_poly.pdbx_strand_id
1 'polypeptide(L)'
;MSADTPQHAQGPEVPVDTQDWTWVLSRTCPDCGLTSADFEPVQVADAATRIAAAFEGLLTSGSADLHRRPAPGVWSPIEYAAHVAEVCQVFDRRLGLILIRVDPEFPDWDQNRAAVDGGYGSRAPRAVAEELQHSAHALAVAIHAVPASEYERTGLRSDGTRFTVVTLLQYALHDLVHHWWDVSGQRAIR
;
A
#
# COMPACT_ATOMS: atom_id res chain seq x y z
N MET A 1 8.97 -32.38 42.96
CA MET A 1 8.72 -30.95 42.75
C MET A 1 8.81 -30.70 41.26
N SER A 2 7.68 -30.79 40.56
CA SER A 2 7.60 -30.56 39.12
C SER A 2 7.34 -29.08 38.89
N ALA A 3 8.24 -28.41 38.17
CA ALA A 3 7.97 -27.10 37.62
C ALA A 3 7.63 -27.28 36.15
N ASP A 4 6.33 -27.25 35.88
CA ASP A 4 5.76 -27.23 34.54
C ASP A 4 5.98 -25.81 33.98
N THR A 5 6.76 -25.69 32.91
CA THR A 5 6.98 -24.40 32.22
C THR A 5 5.93 -24.29 31.11
N PRO A 6 5.12 -23.23 31.06
CA PRO A 6 4.07 -23.14 30.06
C PRO A 6 4.71 -22.97 28.67
N GLN A 7 4.40 -23.90 27.78
CA GLN A 7 4.73 -23.79 26.37
C GLN A 7 3.84 -22.69 25.77
N HIS A 8 4.40 -21.50 25.54
CA HIS A 8 3.77 -20.49 24.71
C HIS A 8 3.53 -21.10 23.33
N ALA A 9 2.27 -21.40 23.02
CA ALA A 9 1.88 -21.80 21.67
C ALA A 9 2.19 -20.62 20.74
N GLN A 10 3.30 -20.72 20.00
CA GLN A 10 3.58 -19.80 18.90
C GLN A 10 2.52 -20.05 17.84
N GLY A 11 1.72 -19.02 17.55
CA GLY A 11 0.83 -19.01 16.40
C GLY A 11 1.62 -19.23 15.10
N PRO A 12 0.95 -19.57 13.99
CA PRO A 12 1.63 -19.78 12.73
C PRO A 12 2.47 -18.56 12.34
N GLU A 13 3.74 -18.80 12.02
CA GLU A 13 4.70 -17.77 11.62
C GLU A 13 4.24 -17.12 10.31
N VAL A 14 4.13 -15.79 10.32
CA VAL A 14 3.72 -15.01 9.16
C VAL A 14 4.91 -14.95 8.19
N PRO A 15 4.77 -15.40 6.94
CA PRO A 15 5.87 -15.32 5.98
C PRO A 15 6.30 -13.87 5.79
N VAL A 16 7.58 -13.59 5.95
CA VAL A 16 8.16 -12.27 5.65
C VAL A 16 7.99 -12.01 4.15
N ASP A 17 7.47 -10.84 3.79
CA ASP A 17 7.51 -10.42 2.39
C ASP A 17 8.96 -10.10 1.99
N THR A 18 9.46 -10.82 0.99
CA THR A 18 10.84 -10.70 0.46
C THR A 18 10.85 -10.33 -1.01
N GLN A 19 9.69 -9.99 -1.57
CA GLN A 19 9.57 -9.69 -2.99
C GLN A 19 10.15 -8.30 -3.30
N ASP A 20 11.07 -8.26 -4.26
CA ASP A 20 11.52 -7.01 -4.85
C ASP A 20 10.47 -6.51 -5.85
N TRP A 21 9.56 -5.67 -5.40
CA TRP A 21 8.52 -5.10 -6.25
C TRP A 21 9.00 -3.96 -7.15
N THR A 22 10.26 -3.53 -7.06
CA THR A 22 10.75 -2.36 -7.82
C THR A 22 10.79 -2.59 -9.32
N TRP A 23 10.75 -3.86 -9.77
CA TRP A 23 10.69 -4.20 -11.19
C TRP A 23 9.50 -3.53 -11.91
N VAL A 24 8.41 -3.20 -11.20
CA VAL A 24 7.20 -2.58 -11.75
C VAL A 24 7.47 -1.21 -12.37
N LEU A 25 8.57 -0.56 -11.97
CA LEU A 25 9.04 0.70 -12.55
C LEU A 25 9.66 0.55 -13.94
N SER A 26 9.93 -0.68 -14.39
CA SER A 26 10.66 -0.94 -15.64
C SER A 26 9.84 -1.69 -16.70
N ARG A 27 8.69 -2.26 -16.33
CA ARG A 27 7.85 -3.06 -17.22
C ARG A 27 6.40 -3.11 -16.75
N THR A 28 5.49 -3.37 -17.69
CA THR A 28 4.07 -3.58 -17.41
C THR A 28 3.85 -4.76 -16.46
N CYS A 29 3.00 -4.57 -15.46
CA CYS A 29 2.56 -5.65 -14.58
C CYS A 29 1.65 -6.64 -15.34
N PRO A 30 1.94 -7.95 -15.37
CA PRO A 30 1.15 -8.92 -16.13
C PRO A 30 -0.27 -9.11 -15.57
N ASP A 31 -0.43 -8.85 -14.27
CA ASP A 31 -1.69 -9.05 -13.55
C ASP A 31 -2.62 -7.85 -13.75
N CYS A 32 -2.29 -6.73 -13.12
CA CYS A 32 -3.11 -5.52 -13.17
C CYS A 32 -3.01 -4.77 -14.51
N GLY A 33 -1.99 -5.06 -15.33
CA GLY A 33 -1.79 -4.47 -16.67
C GLY A 33 -1.23 -3.05 -16.67
N LEU A 34 -0.85 -2.51 -15.50
CA LEU A 34 -0.33 -1.16 -15.36
C LEU A 34 1.13 -1.07 -15.80
N THR A 35 1.47 -0.08 -16.62
CA THR A 35 2.85 0.41 -16.79
C THR A 35 2.98 1.68 -15.95
N SER A 36 3.43 1.59 -14.70
CA SER A 36 3.43 2.75 -13.80
C SER A 36 4.41 3.83 -14.22
N ALA A 37 5.47 3.46 -14.95
CA ALA A 37 6.45 4.39 -15.50
C ALA A 37 5.87 5.46 -16.44
N ASP A 38 4.67 5.22 -17.02
CA ASP A 38 4.01 6.13 -17.96
C ASP A 38 3.21 7.25 -17.26
N PHE A 39 3.17 7.25 -15.91
CA PHE A 39 2.33 8.16 -15.13
C PHE A 39 3.14 9.29 -14.50
N GLU A 40 2.63 10.50 -14.65
CA GLU A 40 3.10 11.70 -13.96
C GLU A 40 2.59 11.74 -12.52
N PRO A 41 3.31 12.39 -11.59
CA PRO A 41 2.90 12.53 -10.19
C PRO A 41 1.45 12.96 -10.00
N VAL A 42 0.97 13.96 -10.75
CA VAL A 42 -0.41 14.45 -10.65
C VAL A 42 -1.46 13.37 -10.95
N GLN A 43 -1.17 12.46 -11.89
CA GLN A 43 -2.08 11.37 -12.25
C GLN A 43 -2.14 10.30 -11.14
N VAL A 44 -1.07 10.18 -10.33
CA VAL A 44 -1.04 9.32 -9.14
C VAL A 44 -1.99 9.85 -8.07
N ALA A 45 -2.05 11.17 -7.85
CA ALA A 45 -2.98 11.78 -6.89
C ALA A 45 -4.45 11.48 -7.24
N ASP A 46 -4.80 11.64 -8.52
CA ASP A 46 -6.12 11.33 -9.03
C ASP A 46 -6.45 9.84 -8.89
N ALA A 47 -5.48 8.97 -9.18
CA ALA A 47 -5.63 7.53 -9.03
C ALA A 47 -5.89 7.11 -7.58
N ALA A 48 -5.13 7.65 -6.62
CA ALA A 48 -5.30 7.36 -5.21
C ALA A 48 -6.72 7.68 -4.73
N THR A 49 -7.25 8.84 -5.12
CA THR A 49 -8.62 9.24 -4.76
C THR A 49 -9.67 8.32 -5.40
N ARG A 50 -9.51 7.94 -6.67
CA ARG A 50 -10.43 7.00 -7.34
C ARG A 50 -10.43 5.61 -6.72
N ILE A 51 -9.25 5.09 -6.39
CA ILE A 51 -9.08 3.77 -5.79
C ILE A 51 -9.69 3.74 -4.39
N ALA A 52 -9.46 4.78 -3.59
CA ALA A 52 -10.11 4.92 -2.28
C ALA A 52 -11.64 4.89 -2.40
N ALA A 53 -12.21 5.62 -3.36
CA ALA A 53 -13.67 5.61 -3.61
C ALA A 53 -14.18 4.22 -4.04
N ALA A 54 -13.41 3.48 -4.84
CA ALA A 54 -13.76 2.12 -5.24
C ALA A 54 -13.81 1.15 -4.03
N PHE A 55 -12.80 1.23 -3.16
CA PHE A 55 -12.78 0.47 -1.91
C PHE A 55 -13.89 0.90 -0.94
N GLU A 56 -14.22 2.18 -0.84
CA GLU A 56 -15.36 2.64 -0.03
C GLU A 56 -16.67 2.03 -0.52
N GLY A 57 -16.91 2.03 -1.83
CA GLY A 57 -18.07 1.37 -2.42
C GLY A 57 -18.13 -0.13 -2.10
N LEU A 58 -16.98 -0.82 -2.13
CA LEU A 58 -16.89 -2.21 -1.73
C LEU A 58 -17.18 -2.42 -0.23
N LEU A 59 -16.54 -1.65 0.65
CA LEU A 59 -16.67 -1.77 2.11
C LEU A 59 -18.07 -1.41 2.62
N THR A 60 -18.80 -0.57 1.88
CA THR A 60 -20.17 -0.15 2.22
C THR A 60 -21.26 -0.94 1.47
N SER A 61 -20.88 -1.86 0.59
CA SER A 61 -21.81 -2.64 -0.24
C SER A 61 -22.76 -3.57 0.53
N GLY A 62 -22.48 -3.84 1.81
CA GLY A 62 -23.18 -4.85 2.61
C GLY A 62 -22.76 -6.29 2.29
N SER A 63 -21.65 -6.49 1.56
CA SER A 63 -21.11 -7.82 1.29
C SER A 63 -20.78 -8.58 2.57
N ALA A 64 -21.26 -9.83 2.67
CA ALA A 64 -20.97 -10.73 3.79
C ALA A 64 -19.55 -11.31 3.74
N ASP A 65 -18.82 -11.12 2.64
CA ASP A 65 -17.53 -11.78 2.38
C ASP A 65 -16.33 -10.85 2.61
N LEU A 66 -16.53 -9.62 3.11
CA LEU A 66 -15.44 -8.66 3.32
C LEU A 66 -14.31 -9.18 4.21
N HIS A 67 -14.63 -10.06 5.18
CA HIS A 67 -13.67 -10.66 6.10
C HIS A 67 -13.19 -12.05 5.66
N ARG A 68 -13.76 -12.61 4.58
CA ARG A 68 -13.45 -13.98 4.15
C ARG A 68 -12.24 -13.96 3.24
N ARG A 69 -11.17 -14.64 3.65
CA ARG A 69 -10.03 -14.94 2.77
C ARG A 69 -10.46 -15.97 1.71
N PRO A 70 -10.28 -15.70 0.41
CA PRO A 70 -10.74 -16.60 -0.66
C PRO A 70 -9.90 -17.86 -0.78
N ALA A 71 -8.63 -17.82 -0.38
CA ALA A 71 -7.72 -18.95 -0.36
C ALA A 71 -6.66 -18.79 0.74
N PRO A 72 -6.02 -19.88 1.20
CA PRO A 72 -4.85 -19.78 2.06
C PRO A 72 -3.76 -18.90 1.42
N GLY A 73 -3.21 -17.96 2.19
CA GLY A 73 -2.20 -17.02 1.71
C GLY A 73 -2.73 -15.82 0.93
N VAL A 74 -4.04 -15.73 0.66
CA VAL A 74 -4.67 -14.56 0.02
C VAL A 74 -5.43 -13.75 1.07
N TRP A 75 -5.20 -12.45 1.12
CA TRP A 75 -5.90 -11.55 2.03
C TRP A 75 -7.38 -11.42 1.69
N SER A 76 -8.20 -11.10 2.70
CA SER A 76 -9.60 -10.77 2.52
C SER A 76 -9.77 -9.36 1.96
N PRO A 77 -10.93 -9.02 1.38
CA PRO A 77 -11.17 -7.66 0.87
C PRO A 77 -10.90 -6.54 1.88
N ILE A 78 -11.25 -6.73 3.16
CA ILE A 78 -10.98 -5.72 4.20
C ILE A 78 -9.48 -5.60 4.52
N GLU A 79 -8.74 -6.71 4.42
CA GLU A 79 -7.30 -6.70 4.64
C GLU A 79 -6.57 -5.92 3.54
N TYR A 80 -6.96 -6.13 2.28
CA TYR A 80 -6.47 -5.30 1.18
C TYR A 80 -6.85 -3.83 1.35
N ALA A 81 -8.08 -3.51 1.74
CA ALA A 81 -8.49 -2.12 1.92
C ALA A 81 -7.71 -1.42 3.07
N ALA A 82 -7.49 -2.12 4.18
CA ALA A 82 -6.68 -1.62 5.30
C ALA A 82 -5.22 -1.44 4.89
N HIS A 83 -4.68 -2.38 4.11
CA HIS A 83 -3.34 -2.29 3.56
C HIS A 83 -3.19 -1.07 2.64
N VAL A 84 -4.14 -0.84 1.73
CA VAL A 84 -4.13 0.33 0.83
C VAL A 84 -4.20 1.64 1.62
N ALA A 85 -4.91 1.68 2.75
CA ALA A 85 -4.90 2.85 3.63
C ALA A 85 -3.49 3.11 4.20
N GLU A 86 -2.80 2.07 4.67
CA GLU A 86 -1.44 2.19 5.20
C GLU A 86 -0.41 2.48 4.10
N VAL A 87 -0.58 1.94 2.88
CA VAL A 87 0.22 2.31 1.69
C VAL A 87 0.19 3.82 1.50
N CYS A 88 -1.00 4.43 1.46
CA CYS A 88 -1.13 5.88 1.32
C CYS A 88 -0.34 6.64 2.40
N GLN A 89 -0.42 6.21 3.66
CA GLN A 89 0.30 6.85 4.77
C GLN A 89 1.82 6.65 4.69
N VAL A 90 2.28 5.45 4.31
CA VAL A 90 3.70 5.13 4.16
C VAL A 90 4.31 5.99 3.06
N PHE A 91 3.65 6.09 1.92
CA PHE A 91 4.14 6.87 0.79
C PHE A 91 4.06 8.38 1.03
N ASP A 92 3.05 8.87 1.75
CA ASP A 92 3.00 10.27 2.19
C ASP A 92 4.19 10.63 3.09
N ARG A 93 4.49 9.79 4.10
CA ARG A 93 5.67 9.99 4.97
C ARG A 93 6.99 9.94 4.20
N ARG A 94 7.14 8.97 3.28
CA ARG A 94 8.36 8.83 2.46
C ARG A 94 8.54 10.03 1.51
N LEU A 95 7.46 10.48 0.87
CA LEU A 95 7.47 11.68 0.04
C LEU A 95 7.90 12.90 0.86
N GLY A 96 7.27 13.11 2.03
CA GLY A 96 7.63 14.18 2.95
C GLY A 96 9.12 14.16 3.30
N LEU A 97 9.66 12.99 3.69
CA LEU A 97 11.09 12.82 3.98
C LEU A 97 11.99 13.26 2.82
N ILE A 98 11.71 12.78 1.60
CA ILE A 98 12.50 13.13 0.41
C ILE A 98 12.49 14.65 0.18
N LEU A 99 11.35 15.32 0.39
CA LEU A 99 11.22 16.76 0.16
C LEU A 99 11.93 17.61 1.23
N ILE A 100 11.95 17.18 2.49
CA ILE A 100 12.51 17.98 3.60
C ILE A 100 13.97 17.67 3.94
N ARG A 101 14.53 16.57 3.42
CA ARG A 101 15.92 16.14 3.69
C ARG A 101 16.69 15.93 2.40
N VAL A 102 18.02 15.90 2.50
CA VAL A 102 18.91 15.53 1.39
C VAL A 102 19.23 14.05 1.52
N ASP A 103 18.92 13.27 0.47
CA ASP A 103 19.14 11.83 0.38
C ASP A 103 18.75 11.05 1.66
N PRO A 104 17.52 11.20 2.19
CA PRO A 104 17.11 10.52 3.40
C PRO A 104 17.03 9.01 3.19
N GLU A 105 17.37 8.27 4.24
CA GLU A 105 17.01 6.87 4.37
C GLU A 105 15.62 6.71 5.00
N PHE A 106 14.82 5.78 4.49
CA PHE A 106 13.55 5.35 5.09
C PHE A 106 13.45 3.82 5.16
N PRO A 107 12.77 3.27 6.17
CA PRO A 107 12.72 1.83 6.38
C PRO A 107 11.99 1.14 5.23
N ASP A 108 12.47 -0.05 4.88
CA ASP A 108 11.67 -1.04 4.17
C ASP A 108 10.50 -1.52 5.03
N TRP A 109 9.46 -2.04 4.39
CA TRP A 109 8.18 -2.28 5.03
C TRP A 109 7.65 -3.68 4.73
N ASP A 110 7.69 -4.54 5.75
CA ASP A 110 7.08 -5.86 5.74
C ASP A 110 5.56 -5.74 5.85
N GLN A 111 4.89 -5.87 4.72
CA GLN A 111 3.45 -5.71 4.58
C GLN A 111 2.67 -6.81 5.33
N ASN A 112 3.22 -8.03 5.40
CA ASN A 112 2.59 -9.14 6.11
C ASN A 112 2.63 -8.93 7.62
N ARG A 113 3.77 -8.46 8.14
CA ARG A 113 3.87 -8.06 9.55
C ARG A 113 2.94 -6.89 9.86
N ALA A 114 2.88 -5.88 9.00
CA ALA A 114 1.98 -4.74 9.16
C ALA A 114 0.50 -5.16 9.23
N ALA A 115 0.08 -6.13 8.40
CA ALA A 115 -1.28 -6.65 8.44
C ALA A 115 -1.64 -7.34 9.77
N VAL A 116 -0.67 -8.04 10.37
CA VAL A 116 -0.86 -8.68 11.69
C VAL A 116 -0.83 -7.66 12.81
N ASP A 117 0.16 -6.78 12.84
CA ASP A 117 0.32 -5.75 13.88
C ASP A 117 -0.87 -4.76 13.88
N GLY A 118 -1.34 -4.40 12.69
CA GLY A 118 -2.51 -3.55 12.48
C GLY A 118 -3.86 -4.29 12.59
N GLY A 119 -3.84 -5.60 12.79
CA GLY A 119 -5.04 -6.43 12.96
C GLY A 119 -6.03 -6.32 11.80
N TYR A 120 -5.55 -6.18 10.56
CA TYR A 120 -6.33 -5.73 9.40
C TYR A 120 -7.65 -6.51 9.22
N GLY A 121 -7.63 -7.84 9.33
CA GLY A 121 -8.81 -8.69 9.14
C GLY A 121 -9.90 -8.54 10.19
N SER A 122 -9.59 -7.96 11.35
CA SER A 122 -10.52 -7.77 12.47
C SER A 122 -11.16 -6.38 12.53
N ARG A 123 -10.74 -5.46 11.65
CA ARG A 123 -11.17 -4.06 11.67
C ARG A 123 -12.63 -3.91 11.21
N ALA A 124 -13.29 -2.83 11.61
CA ALA A 124 -14.63 -2.54 11.13
C ALA A 124 -14.59 -1.97 9.69
N PRO A 125 -15.39 -2.46 8.72
CA PRO A 125 -15.37 -1.99 7.34
C PRO A 125 -15.50 -0.47 7.20
N ARG A 126 -16.40 0.14 7.97
CA ARG A 126 -16.61 1.60 7.95
C ARG A 126 -15.38 2.38 8.40
N ALA A 127 -14.72 1.91 9.47
CA ALA A 127 -13.52 2.57 9.99
C ALA A 127 -12.36 2.47 8.98
N VAL A 128 -12.22 1.33 8.29
CA VAL A 128 -11.22 1.16 7.22
C VAL A 128 -11.52 2.08 6.04
N ALA A 129 -12.79 2.21 5.64
CA ALA A 129 -13.18 3.13 4.57
C ALA A 129 -12.86 4.58 4.90
N GLU A 130 -13.20 5.04 6.11
CA GLU A 130 -12.91 6.40 6.58
C GLU A 130 -11.40 6.69 6.61
N GLU A 131 -10.60 5.76 7.12
CA GLU A 131 -9.14 5.90 7.14
C GLU A 131 -8.53 5.91 5.74
N LEU A 132 -9.01 5.03 4.85
CA LEU A 132 -8.52 4.98 3.48
C LEU A 132 -8.82 6.28 2.74
N GLN A 133 -10.04 6.82 2.87
CA GLN A 133 -10.41 8.11 2.28
C GLN A 133 -9.51 9.24 2.81
N HIS A 134 -9.32 9.29 4.13
CA HIS A 134 -8.46 10.30 4.75
C HIS A 134 -7.00 10.20 4.25
N SER A 135 -6.46 8.99 4.24
CA SER A 135 -5.05 8.73 3.89
C SER A 135 -4.78 8.99 2.40
N ALA A 136 -5.69 8.54 1.51
CA ALA A 136 -5.58 8.80 0.09
C ALA A 136 -5.71 10.28 -0.24
N HIS A 137 -6.61 11.00 0.43
CA HIS A 137 -6.74 12.45 0.28
C HIS A 137 -5.48 13.18 0.75
N ALA A 138 -4.92 12.82 1.91
CA ALA A 138 -3.69 13.42 2.42
C ALA A 138 -2.53 13.22 1.45
N LEU A 139 -2.34 11.99 0.93
CA LEU A 139 -1.33 11.70 -0.07
C LEU A 139 -1.55 12.52 -1.36
N ALA A 140 -2.80 12.59 -1.86
CA ALA A 140 -3.12 13.36 -3.06
C ALA A 140 -2.80 14.86 -2.89
N VAL A 141 -3.14 15.45 -1.73
CA VAL A 141 -2.78 16.84 -1.40
C VAL A 141 -1.28 17.03 -1.35
N ALA A 142 -0.54 16.12 -0.72
CA ALA A 142 0.92 16.18 -0.66
C ALA A 142 1.55 16.12 -2.06
N ILE A 143 1.06 15.23 -2.93
CA ILE A 143 1.52 15.11 -4.32
C ILE A 143 1.27 16.40 -5.10
N HIS A 144 0.07 16.99 -5.01
CA HIS A 144 -0.24 18.24 -5.70
C HIS A 144 0.61 19.43 -5.24
N ALA A 145 1.12 19.39 -4.01
CA ALA A 145 1.97 20.43 -3.46
C ALA A 145 3.44 20.32 -3.93
N VAL A 146 3.84 19.24 -4.59
CA VAL A 146 5.21 19.06 -5.06
C VAL A 146 5.48 19.92 -6.30
N PRO A 147 6.41 20.90 -6.23
CA PRO A 147 6.81 21.63 -7.44
C PRO A 147 7.62 20.71 -8.36
N ALA A 148 7.42 20.85 -9.68
CA ALA A 148 8.10 20.02 -10.68
C ALA A 148 9.64 20.05 -10.59
N SER A 149 10.23 21.12 -10.05
CA SER A 149 11.67 21.21 -9.80
C SER A 149 12.20 20.23 -8.76
N GLU A 150 11.33 19.63 -7.94
CA GLU A 150 11.72 18.69 -6.87
C GLU A 150 11.45 17.22 -7.25
N TYR A 151 10.97 16.95 -8.48
CA TYR A 151 10.63 15.61 -8.95
C TYR A 151 11.82 14.63 -8.95
N GLU A 152 13.03 15.16 -9.15
CA GLU A 152 14.27 14.37 -9.18
C GLU A 152 14.97 14.25 -7.83
N ARG A 153 14.41 14.81 -6.75
CA ARG A 153 14.95 14.58 -5.40
C ARG A 153 14.94 13.10 -5.07
N THR A 154 15.98 12.63 -4.38
CA THR A 154 16.15 11.20 -4.10
C THR A 154 16.02 10.85 -2.64
N GLY A 155 15.64 9.59 -2.37
CA GLY A 155 15.74 8.94 -1.08
C GLY A 155 16.09 7.46 -1.23
N LEU A 156 16.57 6.86 -0.15
CA LEU A 156 17.05 5.49 -0.11
C LEU A 156 16.15 4.66 0.82
N ARG A 157 15.59 3.57 0.32
CA ARG A 157 14.97 2.57 1.18
C ARG A 157 16.07 1.74 1.84
N SER A 158 15.89 1.31 3.08
CA SER A 158 16.92 0.61 3.88
C SER A 158 17.42 -0.71 3.27
N ASP A 159 16.75 -1.24 2.23
CA ASP A 159 17.19 -2.39 1.43
C ASP A 159 18.20 -2.02 0.32
N GLY A 160 18.52 -0.72 0.17
CA GLY A 160 19.43 -0.19 -0.85
C GLY A 160 18.73 0.33 -2.10
N THR A 161 17.40 0.22 -2.20
CA THR A 161 16.64 0.73 -3.34
C THR A 161 16.59 2.26 -3.33
N ARG A 162 17.02 2.90 -4.42
CA ARG A 162 16.93 4.35 -4.59
C ARG A 162 15.65 4.72 -5.33
N PHE A 163 14.95 5.74 -4.82
CA PHE A 163 13.82 6.36 -5.48
C PHE A 163 14.09 7.85 -5.72
N THR A 164 13.57 8.36 -6.84
CA THR A 164 13.21 9.78 -7.03
C THR A 164 11.80 10.02 -6.50
N VAL A 165 11.34 11.27 -6.40
CA VAL A 165 9.92 11.54 -6.11
C VAL A 165 9.01 10.88 -7.15
N VAL A 166 9.35 10.99 -8.43
CA VAL A 166 8.56 10.39 -9.53
C VAL A 166 8.47 8.88 -9.37
N THR A 167 9.61 8.20 -9.25
CA THR A 167 9.61 6.73 -9.17
C THR A 167 9.01 6.21 -7.87
N LEU A 168 9.10 6.97 -6.76
CA LEU A 168 8.39 6.65 -5.52
C LEU A 168 6.87 6.68 -5.74
N LEU A 169 6.34 7.68 -6.43
CA LEU A 169 4.91 7.83 -6.69
C LEU A 169 4.40 6.83 -7.73
N GLN A 170 5.19 6.51 -8.75
CA GLN A 170 4.87 5.44 -9.70
C GLN A 170 4.84 4.06 -9.02
N TYR A 171 5.75 3.84 -8.06
CA TYR A 171 5.74 2.64 -7.24
C TYR A 171 4.48 2.58 -6.36
N ALA A 172 4.12 3.68 -5.69
CA ALA A 172 2.87 3.79 -4.95
C ALA A 172 1.64 3.50 -5.84
N LEU A 173 1.60 4.07 -7.05
CA LEU A 173 0.52 3.86 -7.99
C LEU A 173 0.31 2.38 -8.32
N HIS A 174 1.41 1.63 -8.51
CA HIS A 174 1.32 0.20 -8.74
C HIS A 174 0.65 -0.51 -7.56
N ASP A 175 1.09 -0.27 -6.33
CA ASP A 175 0.50 -0.91 -5.14
C ASP A 175 -1.00 -0.62 -5.05
N LEU A 176 -1.41 0.64 -5.22
CA LEU A 176 -2.82 1.03 -5.14
C LEU A 176 -3.66 0.32 -6.22
N VAL A 177 -3.18 0.29 -7.47
CA VAL A 177 -3.91 -0.33 -8.60
C VAL A 177 -3.91 -1.85 -8.48
N HIS A 178 -2.78 -2.44 -8.09
CA HIS A 178 -2.62 -3.88 -7.95
C HIS A 178 -3.54 -4.43 -6.87
N HIS A 179 -3.63 -3.77 -5.71
CA HIS A 179 -4.51 -4.24 -4.64
C HIS A 179 -5.99 -4.03 -4.93
N TRP A 180 -6.35 -3.05 -5.76
CA TRP A 180 -7.70 -3.04 -6.31
C TRP A 180 -7.95 -4.22 -7.26
N TRP A 181 -6.96 -4.57 -8.08
CA TRP A 181 -7.05 -5.75 -8.95
C TRP A 181 -7.12 -7.06 -8.16
N ASP A 182 -6.36 -7.22 -7.08
CA ASP A 182 -6.39 -8.40 -6.20
C ASP A 182 -7.79 -8.71 -5.69
N VAL A 183 -8.56 -7.65 -5.39
CA VAL A 183 -9.91 -7.77 -4.83
C VAL A 183 -10.98 -7.87 -5.90
N SER A 184 -10.85 -7.13 -7.00
CA SER A 184 -11.93 -6.96 -8.00
C SER A 184 -11.72 -7.75 -9.29
N GLY A 185 -10.48 -8.16 -9.60
CA GLY A 185 -10.07 -8.65 -10.91
C GLY A 185 -10.12 -7.60 -12.02
N GLN A 186 -10.40 -6.33 -11.69
CA GLN A 186 -10.61 -5.25 -12.66
C GLN A 186 -9.32 -4.44 -12.86
N ARG A 187 -9.02 -4.10 -14.11
CA ARG A 187 -7.94 -3.17 -14.44
C ARG A 187 -8.44 -1.75 -14.19
N ALA A 188 -8.02 -1.16 -13.07
CA ALA A 188 -8.63 0.04 -12.49
C ALA A 188 -8.35 1.34 -13.28
N ILE A 189 -7.29 1.35 -14.08
CA ILE A 189 -6.81 2.55 -14.79
C ILE A 189 -6.35 2.14 -16.19
N ARG A 190 -6.92 2.79 -17.21
CA ARG A 190 -6.40 2.81 -18.58
C ARG A 190 -5.96 4.22 -18.90
#